data_AF-A0A521IK86-F1
#
_entry.id   AF-A0A521IK86-F1
#
_cell.length_a   1.000
_cell.length_b   1.000
_cell.length_c   1.000
_cell.angle_alpha   90.00
_cell.angle_beta   90.00
_cell.angle_gamma   90.00
#
_symmetry.space_group_name_H-M   'P 1'
#
loop_
_entity.id
_entity.type
_entity.pdbx_description
1 polymer ?
#
loop_
_entity_poly.entity_id
_entity_poly.type
_entity_poly.pdbx_seq_one_letter_code
_entity_poly.pdbx_strand_id
1 'polypeptide(L)'
;LEIDIDEIPLDDELTYKLFQAGETTGVFQFESAGMKRYLRELKPTVFEDIIAMVALYRPGPMEWIPDYIAGKHQRKKVSYLHPKLEGILNKTYGVAIYQEQVMQIARDLAGFTMGQADVLRKAVGKKIASLLAEQKEKFIEGCVKNGVYKELAEKVFSFIEPFAGYGFNRSHAACYALIGYQTAYLKAHWPVEFMAALLTADYGDSDRIAIEIEECRNMGIKIMPPDINESFGTFTVVTPGTKDNKAADPNIKLDTIRFGLKAIKNVGEHIVDELIKIRKQDGPYQDIFDLLKRVTDKDLNKKSLESLIKGGALESFGERGLLLANLEKFLSFNKEE
;
A
#
# COMPACT_ATOMS: atom_id res chain seq x y z
N LEU A 1 9.71 4.75 -17.46
CA LEU A 1 10.13 5.01 -16.06
C LEU A 1 11.05 3.88 -15.68
N GLU A 2 12.24 4.20 -15.20
CA GLU A 2 13.20 3.23 -14.66
C GLU A 2 13.39 3.62 -13.20
N ILE A 3 12.93 2.77 -12.29
CA ILE A 3 12.93 3.01 -10.85
C ILE A 3 13.58 1.79 -10.21
N ASP A 4 14.69 2.01 -9.51
CA ASP A 4 15.25 1.01 -8.61
C ASP A 4 14.59 1.17 -7.24
N ILE A 5 13.67 0.27 -6.91
CA ILE A 5 12.85 0.36 -5.69
C ILE A 5 13.64 0.01 -4.43
N ASP A 6 14.77 -0.68 -4.57
CA ASP A 6 15.61 -1.11 -3.45
C ASP A 6 16.57 0.03 -3.00
N GLU A 7 16.78 1.03 -3.86
CA GLU A 7 17.69 2.16 -3.64
C GLU A 7 16.95 3.47 -3.29
N ILE A 8 15.63 3.44 -3.04
CA ILE A 8 14.88 4.67 -2.68
C ILE A 8 15.28 5.21 -1.29
N PRO A 9 15.32 6.55 -1.12
CA PRO A 9 15.65 7.15 0.18
C PRO A 9 14.54 6.92 1.22
N LEU A 10 14.92 6.55 2.46
CA LEU A 10 13.99 6.33 3.59
C LEU A 10 13.68 7.60 4.39
N ASP A 11 14.19 8.75 3.95
CA ASP A 11 14.01 10.09 4.53
C ASP A 11 13.33 11.08 3.56
N ASP A 12 12.62 10.57 2.54
CA ASP A 12 11.97 11.39 1.51
C ASP A 12 10.80 12.22 2.05
N GLU A 13 10.90 13.55 1.89
CA GLU A 13 9.95 14.50 2.45
C GLU A 13 8.54 14.35 1.88
N LEU A 14 8.41 14.10 0.57
CA LEU A 14 7.10 13.96 -0.09
C LEU A 14 6.36 12.72 0.40
N THR A 15 7.08 11.62 0.58
CA THR A 15 6.55 10.37 1.14
C THR A 15 6.03 10.56 2.56
N TYR A 16 6.79 11.23 3.42
CA TYR A 16 6.31 11.52 4.78
C TYR A 16 5.12 12.49 4.78
N LYS A 17 5.08 13.50 3.90
CA LYS A 17 3.92 14.39 3.79
C LYS A 17 2.64 13.62 3.46
N LEU A 18 2.70 12.64 2.55
CA LEU A 18 1.57 11.76 2.22
C LEU A 18 1.08 10.99 3.45
N PHE A 19 1.99 10.38 4.21
CA PHE A 19 1.63 9.71 5.47
C PHE A 19 1.05 10.70 6.51
N GLN A 20 1.66 11.87 6.68
CA GLN A 20 1.21 12.91 7.61
C GLN A 20 -0.19 13.45 7.26
N ALA A 21 -0.54 13.49 5.98
CA ALA A 21 -1.87 13.88 5.50
C ALA A 21 -2.90 12.73 5.63
N GLY A 22 -2.44 11.49 5.82
CA GLY A 22 -3.31 10.30 5.82
C GLY A 22 -3.83 9.93 4.43
N GLU A 23 -3.13 10.35 3.38
CA GLU A 23 -3.47 10.13 1.96
C GLU A 23 -3.05 8.72 1.50
N THR A 24 -3.32 7.71 2.32
CA THR A 24 -2.77 6.36 2.20
C THR A 24 -3.71 5.36 1.51
N THR A 25 -4.71 5.81 0.74
CA THR A 25 -5.47 4.89 -0.14
C THR A 25 -4.51 4.25 -1.15
N GLY A 26 -4.55 2.93 -1.32
CA GLY A 26 -3.59 2.18 -2.14
C GLY A 26 -2.24 1.89 -1.45
N VAL A 27 -1.96 2.47 -0.29
CA VAL A 27 -0.69 2.28 0.42
C VAL A 27 -0.78 1.02 1.29
N PHE A 28 0.07 0.05 1.00
CA PHE A 28 0.07 -1.26 1.64
C PHE A 28 0.11 -1.16 3.17
N GLN A 29 -0.76 -1.88 3.88
CA GLN A 29 -0.96 -1.86 5.35
C GLN A 29 -1.55 -0.56 5.94
N PHE A 30 -1.66 0.53 5.18
CA PHE A 30 -1.99 1.86 5.73
C PHE A 30 -3.35 2.44 5.31
N GLU A 31 -4.21 1.67 4.65
CA GLU A 31 -5.44 2.22 4.03
C GLU A 31 -6.62 2.46 4.99
N SER A 32 -6.69 1.73 6.10
CA SER A 32 -7.90 1.75 6.96
C SER A 32 -8.16 3.13 7.57
N ALA A 33 -9.43 3.48 7.76
CA ALA A 33 -9.82 4.81 8.26
C ALA A 33 -9.20 5.16 9.62
N GLY A 34 -9.11 4.20 10.54
CA GLY A 34 -8.47 4.41 11.84
C GLY A 34 -6.95 4.58 11.72
N MET A 35 -6.29 3.85 10.82
CA MET A 35 -4.86 4.01 10.55
C MET A 35 -4.58 5.40 9.98
N LYS A 36 -5.36 5.85 8.98
CA LYS A 36 -5.30 7.22 8.44
C LYS A 36 -5.48 8.29 9.50
N ARG A 37 -6.36 8.06 10.49
CA ARG A 37 -6.54 8.98 11.62
C ARG A 37 -5.27 9.06 12.47
N TYR A 38 -4.73 7.92 12.89
CA TYR A 38 -3.53 7.91 13.72
C TYR A 38 -2.29 8.43 12.98
N LEU A 39 -2.16 8.19 11.68
CA LEU A 39 -1.06 8.78 10.90
C LEU A 39 -1.10 10.32 10.90
N ARG A 40 -2.30 10.92 10.76
CA ARG A 40 -2.48 12.38 10.86
C ARG A 40 -2.17 12.93 12.25
N GLU A 41 -2.49 12.18 13.30
CA GLU A 41 -2.17 12.56 14.69
C GLU A 41 -0.68 12.38 15.00
N LEU A 42 -0.08 11.28 14.54
CA LEU A 42 1.33 10.93 14.73
C LEU A 42 2.26 11.87 13.98
N LYS A 43 1.90 12.21 12.74
CA LYS A 43 2.76 12.91 11.77
C LYS A 43 4.14 12.24 11.68
N PRO A 44 4.25 11.04 11.06
CA PRO A 44 5.52 10.33 10.98
C PRO A 44 6.59 11.17 10.28
N THR A 45 7.83 11.10 10.77
CA THR A 45 8.98 11.88 10.26
C THR A 45 10.23 11.04 10.07
N VAL A 46 10.22 9.80 10.57
CA VAL A 46 11.30 8.83 10.43
C VAL A 46 10.73 7.45 10.17
N PHE A 47 11.54 6.56 9.59
CA PHE A 47 11.06 5.24 9.20
C PHE A 47 10.59 4.39 10.39
N GLU A 48 11.19 4.59 11.58
CA GLU A 48 10.77 3.91 12.81
C GLU A 48 9.30 4.19 13.16
N ASP A 49 8.78 5.39 12.85
CA ASP A 49 7.37 5.70 13.10
C ASP A 49 6.45 4.80 12.26
N ILE A 50 6.85 4.50 11.01
CA ILE A 50 6.12 3.63 10.10
C ILE A 50 6.14 2.19 10.62
N ILE A 51 7.31 1.70 11.06
CA ILE A 51 7.47 0.38 11.69
C ILE A 51 6.59 0.27 12.93
N ALA A 52 6.59 1.30 13.79
CA ALA A 52 5.80 1.33 15.02
C ALA A 52 4.30 1.28 14.72
N MET A 53 3.82 1.99 13.71
CA MET A 53 2.40 1.95 13.34
C MET A 53 1.95 0.57 12.85
N VAL A 54 2.76 -0.14 12.05
CA VAL A 54 2.48 -1.53 11.66
C VAL A 54 2.37 -2.44 12.89
N ALA A 55 3.22 -2.24 13.89
CA ALA A 55 3.24 -3.06 15.10
C ALA A 55 2.11 -2.72 16.11
N LEU A 56 1.75 -1.44 16.23
CA LEU A 56 0.80 -0.94 17.21
C LEU A 56 -0.66 -1.00 16.75
N TYR A 57 -0.93 -0.89 15.45
CA TYR A 57 -2.31 -0.83 14.93
C TYR A 57 -2.97 -2.21 14.86
N ARG A 58 -3.19 -2.82 16.03
CA ARG A 58 -3.88 -4.10 16.22
C ARG A 58 -4.61 -4.14 17.58
N PRO A 59 -5.63 -5.00 17.75
CA PRO A 59 -6.37 -5.09 19.01
C PRO A 59 -5.46 -5.34 20.22
N GLY A 60 -5.57 -4.51 21.26
CA GLY A 60 -4.68 -4.47 22.43
C GLY A 60 -3.66 -3.32 22.33
N PRO A 61 -2.57 -3.44 21.54
CA PRO A 61 -1.54 -2.41 21.40
C PRO A 61 -2.04 -1.06 20.86
N MET A 62 -3.20 -1.02 20.20
CA MET A 62 -3.81 0.25 19.77
C MET A 62 -4.01 1.23 20.92
N GLU A 63 -4.21 0.74 22.15
CA GLU A 63 -4.34 1.59 23.35
C GLU A 63 -3.04 2.35 23.68
N TRP A 64 -1.89 1.91 23.15
CA TRP A 64 -0.59 2.55 23.37
C TRP A 64 -0.24 3.58 22.28
N ILE A 65 -0.99 3.64 21.19
CA ILE A 65 -0.77 4.64 20.11
C ILE A 65 -0.85 6.08 20.66
N PRO A 66 -1.84 6.46 21.49
CA PRO A 66 -1.88 7.80 22.07
C PRO A 66 -0.64 8.15 22.90
N ASP A 67 -0.11 7.18 23.65
CA ASP A 67 1.11 7.35 24.46
C ASP A 67 2.35 7.51 23.58
N TYR A 68 2.45 6.72 22.50
CA TYR A 68 3.52 6.85 21.51
C TYR A 68 3.50 8.23 20.85
N ILE A 69 2.31 8.68 20.42
CA ILE A 69 2.10 10.01 19.83
C ILE A 69 2.43 11.13 20.83
N ALA A 70 2.02 10.99 22.10
CA ALA A 70 2.31 11.98 23.14
C ALA A 70 3.81 12.06 23.45
N GLY A 71 4.52 10.92 23.45
CA GLY A 71 5.97 10.85 23.59
C GLY A 71 6.67 11.52 22.41
N LYS A 72 6.25 11.21 21.17
CA LYS A 72 6.79 11.83 19.94
C LYS A 72 6.69 13.35 19.97
N HIS A 73 5.51 13.87 20.27
CA HIS A 73 5.24 15.31 20.30
C HIS A 73 5.67 15.99 21.60
N GLN A 74 6.42 15.30 22.46
CA GLN A 74 6.93 15.80 23.75
C GLN A 74 5.83 16.33 24.70
N ARG A 75 4.59 15.86 24.53
CA ARG A 75 3.45 16.20 25.40
C ARG A 75 3.47 15.37 26.69
N LYS A 76 4.14 14.23 26.66
CA LYS A 76 4.41 13.35 27.81
C LYS A 76 5.92 13.29 28.01
N LYS A 77 6.39 13.62 29.22
CA LYS A 77 7.81 13.49 29.57
C LYS A 77 8.17 12.01 29.60
N VAL A 78 9.03 11.59 28.67
CA VAL A 78 9.56 10.22 28.65
C VAL A 78 10.52 10.05 29.82
N SER A 79 10.22 9.11 30.71
CA SER A 79 11.06 8.77 31.86
C SER A 79 11.33 7.28 31.86
N TYR A 80 12.59 6.90 32.10
CA TYR A 80 13.01 5.51 32.13
C TYR A 80 13.19 5.04 33.58
N LEU A 81 12.74 3.81 33.86
CA LEU A 81 12.93 3.21 35.18
C LEU A 81 14.43 3.00 35.51
N HIS A 82 15.25 2.79 34.49
CA HIS A 82 16.69 2.59 34.62
C HIS A 82 17.42 3.22 33.43
N PRO A 83 18.62 3.83 33.60
CA PRO A 83 19.36 4.46 32.50
C PRO A 83 19.59 3.55 31.29
N LYS A 84 19.87 2.27 31.51
CA LYS A 84 20.03 1.26 30.43
C LYS A 84 18.78 1.08 29.53
N LEU A 85 17.58 1.46 29.99
CA LEU A 85 16.37 1.35 29.18
C LEU A 85 16.27 2.45 28.11
N GLU A 86 16.97 3.58 28.29
CA GLU A 86 16.92 4.70 27.36
C GLU A 86 17.37 4.29 25.96
N GLY A 87 18.52 3.61 25.84
CA GLY A 87 19.04 3.15 24.54
C GLY A 87 18.16 2.11 23.83
N ILE A 88 17.24 1.45 24.55
CA ILE A 88 16.36 0.41 24.02
C ILE A 88 15.01 1.00 23.60
N LEU A 89 14.50 1.96 24.38
CA LEU A 89 13.13 2.48 24.26
C LEU A 89 13.06 3.92 23.71
N ASN A 90 14.19 4.61 23.51
CA ASN A 90 14.20 6.00 23.00
C ASN A 90 13.55 6.14 21.62
N LYS A 91 13.82 5.21 20.70
CA LYS A 91 13.25 5.19 19.35
C LYS A 91 11.74 4.96 19.33
N THR A 92 11.18 4.50 20.45
CA THR A 92 9.75 4.26 20.63
C THR A 92 9.15 5.12 21.75
N TYR A 93 9.84 6.22 22.10
CA TYR A 93 9.38 7.22 23.06
C TYR A 93 9.02 6.65 24.45
N GLY A 94 9.74 5.60 24.88
CA GLY A 94 9.50 4.91 26.15
C GLY A 94 8.43 3.82 26.09
N VAL A 95 7.73 3.66 24.97
CA VAL A 95 6.74 2.59 24.77
C VAL A 95 7.46 1.32 24.32
N ALA A 96 7.29 0.20 25.02
CA ALA A 96 7.79 -1.09 24.56
C ALA A 96 6.83 -1.66 23.51
N ILE A 97 7.33 -1.87 22.29
CA ILE A 97 6.54 -2.31 21.14
C ILE A 97 7.04 -3.68 20.67
N TYR A 98 8.35 -3.90 20.73
CA TYR A 98 9.00 -5.00 20.03
C TYR A 98 9.44 -6.13 20.96
N GLN A 99 9.39 -7.36 20.46
CA GLN A 99 9.92 -8.54 21.16
C GLN A 99 11.43 -8.40 21.40
N GLU A 100 12.14 -7.82 20.44
CA GLU A 100 13.57 -7.56 20.50
C GLU A 100 13.93 -6.57 21.61
N GLN A 101 13.06 -5.61 21.94
CA GLN A 101 13.25 -4.70 23.07
C GLN A 101 13.21 -5.48 24.39
N VAL A 102 12.25 -6.39 24.57
CA VAL A 102 12.17 -7.25 25.76
C VAL A 102 13.44 -8.11 25.91
N MET A 103 13.93 -8.65 24.79
CA MET A 103 15.16 -9.44 24.80
C MET A 103 16.39 -8.60 25.17
N GLN A 104 16.50 -7.39 24.65
CA GLN A 104 17.57 -6.45 25.00
C GLN A 104 17.51 -6.03 26.48
N ILE A 105 16.31 -5.80 27.02
CA ILE A 105 16.12 -5.47 28.44
C ILE A 105 16.62 -6.62 29.33
N ALA A 106 16.27 -7.86 29.01
CA ALA A 106 16.74 -9.04 29.74
C ALA A 106 18.26 -9.22 29.67
N ARG A 107 18.87 -8.97 28.51
CA ARG A 107 20.32 -9.02 28.36
C ARG A 107 21.01 -7.92 29.17
N ASP A 108 20.58 -6.68 29.00
CA ASP A 108 21.32 -5.50 29.50
C ASP A 108 21.13 -5.29 31.01
N LEU A 109 19.96 -5.65 31.56
CA LEU A 109 19.70 -5.58 33.00
C LEU A 109 20.03 -6.88 33.73
N ALA A 110 19.56 -8.03 33.24
CA ALA A 110 19.71 -9.31 33.95
C ALA A 110 20.91 -10.16 33.51
N GLY A 111 21.67 -9.74 32.49
CA GLY A 111 22.82 -10.50 31.99
C GLY A 111 22.43 -11.77 31.24
N PHE A 112 21.20 -11.87 30.75
CA PHE A 112 20.76 -13.03 29.97
C PHE A 112 21.56 -13.16 28.69
N THR A 113 21.90 -14.39 28.30
CA THR A 113 22.30 -14.68 26.92
C THR A 113 21.12 -14.46 25.98
N MET A 114 21.37 -14.24 24.69
CA MET A 114 20.28 -14.09 23.70
C MET A 114 19.35 -15.32 23.65
N GLY A 115 19.88 -16.51 23.91
CA GLY A 115 19.08 -17.73 24.02
C GLY A 115 18.14 -17.71 25.23
N GLN A 116 18.62 -17.29 26.40
CA GLN A 116 17.79 -17.12 27.60
C GLN A 116 16.73 -16.04 27.42
N ALA A 117 17.08 -14.94 26.76
CA ALA A 117 16.15 -13.87 26.43
C ALA A 117 15.03 -14.35 25.49
N ASP A 118 15.33 -15.23 24.53
CA ASP A 118 14.30 -15.86 23.67
C ASP A 118 13.40 -16.82 24.46
N VAL A 119 13.94 -17.54 25.45
CA VAL A 119 13.12 -18.37 26.36
C VAL A 119 12.14 -17.50 27.14
N LEU A 120 12.58 -16.36 27.69
CA LEU A 120 11.69 -15.39 28.33
C LEU A 120 10.61 -14.89 27.36
N ARG A 121 10.98 -14.48 26.15
CA ARG A 121 10.02 -14.05 25.11
C ARG A 121 8.96 -15.13 24.82
N LYS A 122 9.37 -16.39 24.67
CA LYS A 122 8.47 -17.54 24.45
C LYS A 122 7.55 -17.79 25.65
N ALA A 123 8.07 -17.68 26.87
CA ALA A 123 7.32 -17.86 28.11
C ALA A 123 6.16 -16.86 28.23
N VAL A 124 6.44 -15.59 27.94
CA VAL A 124 5.42 -14.55 28.00
C VAL A 124 4.45 -14.65 26.84
N GLY A 125 4.92 -14.89 25.62
CA GLY A 125 4.05 -15.02 24.44
C GLY A 125 3.04 -16.17 24.56
N LYS A 126 3.45 -17.30 25.18
CA LYS A 126 2.57 -18.45 25.43
C LYS A 126 1.82 -18.41 26.77
N LYS A 127 2.03 -17.36 27.58
CA LYS A 127 1.44 -17.20 28.93
C LYS A 127 1.64 -18.43 29.83
N ILE A 128 2.82 -19.05 29.80
CA ILE A 128 3.12 -20.26 30.60
C ILE A 128 3.49 -19.82 32.02
N ALA A 129 2.54 -19.89 32.96
CA ALA A 129 2.69 -19.35 34.32
C ALA A 129 3.92 -19.88 35.07
N SER A 130 4.18 -21.19 34.99
CA SER A 130 5.33 -21.82 35.66
C SER A 130 6.67 -21.33 35.10
N LEU A 131 6.78 -21.25 33.78
CA LEU A 131 7.98 -20.76 33.10
C LEU A 131 8.17 -19.26 33.33
N LEU A 132 7.10 -18.48 33.37
CA LEU A 132 7.16 -17.05 33.69
C LEU A 132 7.68 -16.79 35.10
N ALA A 133 7.22 -17.55 36.10
CA ALA A 133 7.72 -17.46 37.46
C ALA A 133 9.22 -17.79 37.54
N GLU A 134 9.65 -18.87 36.88
CA GLU A 134 11.06 -19.25 36.80
C GLU A 134 11.92 -18.17 36.14
N GLN A 135 11.45 -17.60 35.02
CA GLN A 135 12.16 -16.53 34.32
C GLN A 135 12.18 -15.23 35.13
N LYS A 136 11.13 -14.94 35.91
CA LYS A 136 11.06 -13.79 36.81
C LYS A 136 12.13 -13.86 37.88
N GLU A 137 12.27 -15.01 38.55
CA GLU A 137 13.31 -15.22 39.56
C GLU A 137 14.71 -15.03 38.95
N LYS A 138 14.98 -15.70 37.83
CA LYS A 138 16.26 -15.57 37.11
C LYS A 138 16.55 -14.13 36.69
N PHE A 139 15.55 -13.41 36.20
CA PHE A 139 15.68 -12.02 35.78
C PHE A 139 16.05 -11.11 36.97
N ILE A 140 15.33 -11.24 38.10
CA ILE A 140 15.57 -10.44 39.29
C ILE A 140 16.95 -10.73 39.88
N GLU A 141 17.32 -12.01 40.01
CA GLU A 141 18.66 -12.40 40.48
C GLU A 141 19.77 -11.85 39.59
N GLY A 142 19.60 -11.94 38.27
CA GLY A 142 20.53 -11.38 37.30
C GLY A 142 20.65 -9.85 37.43
N CYS A 143 19.53 -9.16 37.60
CA CYS A 143 19.50 -7.71 37.82
C CYS A 143 20.26 -7.31 39.09
N VAL A 144 20.04 -8.02 40.20
CA VAL A 144 20.73 -7.76 41.47
C VAL A 144 22.24 -8.00 41.32
N LYS A 145 22.65 -9.07 40.64
CA LYS A 145 24.07 -9.33 40.34
C LYS A 145 24.71 -8.22 39.49
N ASN A 146 23.92 -7.54 38.66
CA ASN A 146 24.36 -6.44 37.81
C ASN A 146 24.18 -5.05 38.45
N GLY A 147 23.94 -4.98 39.76
CA GLY A 147 23.86 -3.72 40.51
C GLY A 147 22.51 -3.00 40.43
N VAL A 148 21.45 -3.65 39.94
CA VAL A 148 20.09 -3.10 39.92
C VAL A 148 19.36 -3.49 41.20
N TYR A 149 18.77 -2.51 41.90
CA TYR A 149 17.99 -2.79 43.12
C TYR A 149 16.83 -3.75 42.85
N LYS A 150 16.60 -4.70 43.76
CA LYS A 150 15.56 -5.73 43.63
C LYS A 150 14.18 -5.15 43.33
N GLU A 151 13.78 -4.11 44.06
CA GLU A 151 12.51 -3.42 43.86
C GLU A 151 12.37 -2.81 42.46
N LEU A 152 13.47 -2.30 41.91
CA LEU A 152 13.49 -1.78 40.55
C LEU A 152 13.43 -2.91 39.52
N ALA A 153 14.13 -4.02 39.74
CA ALA A 153 14.07 -5.20 38.89
C ALA A 153 12.64 -5.78 38.83
N GLU A 154 11.94 -5.83 39.96
CA GLU A 154 10.54 -6.25 40.03
C GLU A 154 9.61 -5.31 39.25
N LYS A 155 9.81 -3.99 39.37
CA LYS A 155 9.07 -2.98 38.58
C LYS A 155 9.35 -3.08 37.09
N VAL A 156 10.59 -3.37 36.68
CA VAL A 156 10.91 -3.56 35.27
C VAL A 156 10.28 -4.86 34.75
N PHE A 157 10.31 -5.94 35.54
CA PHE A 157 9.69 -7.20 35.12
C PHE A 157 8.16 -7.10 35.01
N SER A 158 7.50 -6.37 35.93
CA SER A 158 6.06 -6.10 35.82
C SER A 158 5.70 -5.25 34.60
N PHE A 159 6.65 -4.47 34.07
CA PHE A 159 6.54 -3.82 32.78
C PHE A 159 6.83 -4.76 31.60
N ILE A 160 7.40 -5.94 31.77
CA ILE A 160 7.60 -6.90 30.66
C ILE A 160 6.39 -7.84 30.50
N GLU A 161 5.77 -8.21 31.61
CA GLU A 161 4.73 -9.25 31.68
C GLU A 161 3.44 -8.93 30.87
N PRO A 162 2.84 -7.73 30.96
CA PRO A 162 1.70 -7.36 30.10
C PRO A 162 2.10 -7.22 28.63
N PHE A 163 3.36 -6.84 28.38
CA PHE A 163 3.83 -6.47 27.06
C PHE A 163 4.13 -7.65 26.17
N ALA A 164 4.69 -8.74 26.67
CA ALA A 164 5.10 -9.80 25.77
C ALA A 164 3.95 -10.73 25.29
N GLY A 165 2.70 -10.49 25.73
CA GLY A 165 1.50 -10.95 25.02
C GLY A 165 1.18 -10.13 23.76
N TYR A 166 1.73 -8.92 23.67
CA TYR A 166 1.42 -7.87 22.71
C TYR A 166 2.67 -7.27 22.04
N GLY A 167 3.84 -7.88 22.25
CA GLY A 167 5.08 -7.50 21.59
C GLY A 167 5.07 -7.98 20.15
N PHE A 168 5.48 -7.13 19.22
CA PHE A 168 5.57 -7.48 17.80
C PHE A 168 7.00 -7.84 17.41
N ASN A 169 7.18 -8.70 16.42
CA ASN A 169 8.51 -8.99 15.89
C ASN A 169 8.94 -7.81 15.00
N ARG A 170 10.00 -7.10 15.41
CA ARG A 170 10.44 -5.88 14.71
C ARG A 170 10.91 -6.16 13.30
N SER A 171 11.61 -7.28 13.06
CA SER A 171 12.08 -7.62 11.71
C SER A 171 10.91 -7.78 10.72
N HIS A 172 9.84 -8.48 11.13
CA HIS A 172 8.64 -8.61 10.32
C HIS A 172 7.93 -7.26 10.09
N ALA A 173 7.78 -6.44 11.14
CA ALA A 173 7.23 -5.09 10.99
C ALA A 173 8.06 -4.24 10.03
N ALA A 174 9.39 -4.29 10.12
CA ALA A 174 10.29 -3.51 9.28
C ALA A 174 10.15 -3.89 7.80
N CYS A 175 10.08 -5.18 7.47
CA CYS A 175 9.89 -5.63 6.09
C CYS A 175 8.55 -5.16 5.50
N TYR A 176 7.46 -5.26 6.26
CA TYR A 176 6.15 -4.81 5.80
C TYR A 176 6.02 -3.28 5.74
N ALA A 177 6.64 -2.59 6.70
CA ALA A 177 6.74 -1.13 6.69
C ALA A 177 7.54 -0.63 5.49
N LEU A 178 8.56 -1.37 5.03
CA LEU A 178 9.31 -1.03 3.83
C LEU A 178 8.43 -1.07 2.58
N ILE A 179 7.61 -2.11 2.41
CA ILE A 179 6.65 -2.20 1.30
C ILE A 179 5.61 -1.06 1.38
N GLY A 180 5.10 -0.78 2.59
CA GLY A 180 4.21 0.35 2.82
C GLY A 180 4.86 1.70 2.47
N TYR A 181 6.13 1.88 2.81
CA TYR A 181 6.89 3.08 2.45
C TYR A 181 7.15 3.17 0.96
N GLN A 182 7.55 2.08 0.31
CA GLN A 182 7.77 2.00 -1.14
C GLN A 182 6.49 2.34 -1.93
N THR A 183 5.33 1.80 -1.52
CA THR A 183 4.05 2.14 -2.16
C THR A 183 3.65 3.59 -1.94
N ALA A 184 3.87 4.15 -0.74
CA ALA A 184 3.66 5.57 -0.48
C ALA A 184 4.62 6.46 -1.29
N TYR A 185 5.88 6.05 -1.45
CA TYR A 185 6.89 6.77 -2.24
C TYR A 185 6.47 6.83 -3.71
N LEU A 186 6.08 5.70 -4.30
CA LEU A 186 5.57 5.66 -5.66
C LEU A 186 4.32 6.54 -5.83
N LYS A 187 3.39 6.52 -4.87
CA LYS A 187 2.20 7.38 -4.90
C LYS A 187 2.54 8.87 -4.79
N ALA A 188 3.55 9.23 -3.98
CA ALA A 188 3.95 10.62 -3.77
C ALA A 188 4.64 11.21 -5.01
N HIS A 189 5.44 10.41 -5.72
CA HIS A 189 6.28 10.88 -6.84
C HIS A 189 5.65 10.65 -8.23
N TRP A 190 4.89 9.56 -8.41
CA TRP A 190 4.20 9.20 -9.64
C TRP A 190 2.73 8.86 -9.38
N PRO A 191 1.93 9.83 -8.87
CA PRO A 191 0.57 9.58 -8.42
C PRO A 191 -0.34 9.02 -9.51
N VAL A 192 -0.20 9.48 -10.76
CA VAL A 192 -1.09 9.06 -11.85
C VAL A 192 -0.78 7.64 -12.30
N GLU A 193 0.50 7.31 -12.44
CA GLU A 193 0.99 5.98 -12.79
C GLU A 193 0.71 4.99 -11.67
N PHE A 194 0.91 5.39 -10.41
CA PHE A 194 0.59 4.59 -9.24
C PHE A 194 -0.90 4.25 -9.21
N MET A 195 -1.78 5.24 -9.38
CA MET A 195 -3.22 4.98 -9.39
C MET A 195 -3.65 4.15 -10.60
N ALA A 196 -3.05 4.33 -11.78
CA ALA A 196 -3.32 3.47 -12.93
C ALA A 196 -2.89 2.01 -12.69
N ALA A 197 -1.74 1.81 -12.04
CA ALA A 197 -1.26 0.48 -11.66
C ALA A 197 -2.17 -0.16 -10.59
N LEU A 198 -2.63 0.62 -9.61
CA LEU A 198 -3.55 0.16 -8.57
C LEU A 198 -4.91 -0.27 -9.15
N LEU A 199 -5.53 0.59 -9.96
CA LEU A 199 -6.76 0.27 -10.70
C LEU A 199 -6.60 -0.98 -11.59
N THR A 200 -5.40 -1.19 -12.12
CA THR A 200 -5.07 -2.38 -12.91
C THR A 200 -4.87 -3.62 -12.05
N ALA A 201 -4.42 -3.51 -10.80
CA ALA A 201 -4.34 -4.67 -9.90
C ALA A 201 -5.74 -5.12 -9.46
N ASP A 202 -6.64 -4.16 -9.24
CA ASP A 202 -7.95 -4.38 -8.64
C ASP A 202 -9.11 -4.42 -9.67
N TYR A 203 -8.85 -4.47 -10.99
CA TYR A 203 -9.91 -4.39 -12.02
C TYR A 203 -11.02 -5.46 -11.91
N GLY A 204 -10.74 -6.58 -11.25
CA GLY A 204 -11.69 -7.66 -10.99
C GLY A 204 -12.61 -7.41 -9.79
N ASP A 205 -12.33 -6.40 -8.96
CA ASP A 205 -13.07 -6.05 -7.75
C ASP A 205 -13.73 -4.66 -7.92
N SER A 206 -15.04 -4.66 -8.17
CA SER A 206 -15.79 -3.42 -8.41
C SER A 206 -15.85 -2.49 -7.20
N ASP A 207 -15.81 -3.05 -5.99
CA ASP A 207 -15.90 -2.26 -4.76
C ASP A 207 -14.58 -1.50 -4.53
N ARG A 208 -13.45 -2.16 -4.79
CA ARG A 208 -12.12 -1.54 -4.78
C ARG A 208 -11.98 -0.45 -5.83
N ILE A 209 -12.36 -0.74 -7.07
CA ILE A 209 -12.31 0.22 -8.18
C ILE A 209 -13.10 1.50 -7.85
N ALA A 210 -14.27 1.39 -7.21
CA ALA A 210 -15.05 2.55 -6.81
C ALA A 210 -14.31 3.44 -5.79
N ILE A 211 -13.62 2.85 -4.82
CA ILE A 211 -12.82 3.57 -3.82
C ILE A 211 -11.64 4.28 -4.48
N GLU A 212 -10.96 3.61 -5.42
CA GLU A 212 -9.79 4.13 -6.11
C GLU A 212 -10.12 5.25 -7.10
N ILE A 213 -11.27 5.17 -7.77
CA ILE A 213 -11.77 6.26 -8.61
C ILE A 213 -12.07 7.50 -7.77
N GLU A 214 -12.66 7.32 -6.58
CA GLU A 214 -12.93 8.45 -5.68
C GLU A 214 -11.63 9.08 -5.19
N GLU A 215 -10.61 8.26 -4.85
CA GLU A 215 -9.27 8.74 -4.53
C GLU A 215 -8.66 9.54 -5.69
N CYS A 216 -8.74 9.03 -6.92
CA CYS A 216 -8.27 9.74 -8.10
C CYS A 216 -8.92 11.13 -8.22
N ARG A 217 -10.24 11.23 -8.02
CA ARG A 217 -10.94 12.52 -8.03
C ARG A 217 -10.42 13.47 -6.95
N ASN A 218 -10.21 12.97 -5.73
CA ASN A 218 -9.66 13.76 -4.62
C ASN A 218 -8.24 14.27 -4.91
N MET A 219 -7.45 13.47 -5.64
CA MET A 219 -6.11 13.84 -6.11
C MET A 219 -6.12 14.76 -7.36
N GLY A 220 -7.30 15.06 -7.93
CA GLY A 220 -7.44 15.84 -9.16
C GLY A 220 -7.10 15.06 -10.44
N ILE A 221 -7.04 13.72 -10.37
CA ILE A 221 -6.80 12.82 -11.50
C ILE A 221 -8.14 12.49 -12.16
N LYS A 222 -8.24 12.78 -13.46
CA LYS A 222 -9.43 12.51 -14.27
C LYS A 222 -9.44 11.06 -14.73
N ILE A 223 -10.49 10.33 -14.37
CA ILE A 223 -10.74 9.00 -14.91
C ILE A 223 -11.73 9.13 -16.07
N MET A 224 -11.24 8.86 -17.27
CA MET A 224 -12.01 8.93 -18.52
C MET A 224 -12.52 7.54 -18.93
N PRO A 225 -13.69 7.45 -19.59
CA PRO A 225 -14.18 6.19 -20.15
C PRO A 225 -13.14 5.62 -21.12
N PRO A 226 -13.17 4.30 -21.37
CA PRO A 226 -12.27 3.69 -22.33
C PRO A 226 -12.44 4.37 -23.70
N ASP A 227 -11.38 4.37 -24.51
CA ASP A 227 -11.40 4.85 -25.88
C ASP A 227 -10.53 3.90 -26.72
N ILE A 228 -11.07 3.42 -27.85
CA ILE A 228 -10.41 2.41 -28.68
C ILE A 228 -9.07 2.88 -29.29
N ASN A 229 -8.87 4.20 -29.40
CA ASN A 229 -7.66 4.81 -29.93
C ASN A 229 -6.67 5.25 -28.84
N GLU A 230 -7.10 5.40 -27.58
CA GLU A 230 -6.21 5.79 -26.48
C GLU A 230 -5.96 4.67 -25.46
N SER A 231 -6.97 3.91 -25.08
CA SER A 231 -6.89 2.88 -24.04
C SER A 231 -6.02 1.70 -24.48
N PHE A 232 -5.20 1.17 -23.57
CA PHE A 232 -4.58 -0.14 -23.67
C PHE A 232 -5.40 -1.18 -22.90
N GLY A 233 -4.85 -2.38 -22.72
CA GLY A 233 -5.53 -3.45 -22.01
C GLY A 233 -5.78 -3.11 -20.54
N THR A 234 -4.76 -2.54 -19.89
CA THR A 234 -4.78 -2.06 -18.52
C THR A 234 -5.21 -0.58 -18.45
N PHE A 235 -5.46 -0.06 -17.25
CA PHE A 235 -5.70 1.37 -17.09
C PHE A 235 -4.50 2.15 -17.65
N THR A 236 -4.80 3.17 -18.44
CA THR A 236 -3.83 3.83 -19.31
C THR A 236 -3.64 5.26 -18.88
N VAL A 237 -2.41 5.63 -18.55
CA VAL A 237 -2.06 7.03 -18.32
C VAL A 237 -2.03 7.75 -19.67
N VAL A 238 -2.85 8.79 -19.81
CA VAL A 238 -2.97 9.55 -21.05
C VAL A 238 -1.90 10.64 -21.08
N THR A 239 -1.21 10.71 -22.21
CA THR A 239 -0.17 11.68 -22.51
C THR A 239 -0.44 12.28 -23.89
N PRO A 240 0.14 13.43 -24.25
CA PRO A 240 -0.04 13.99 -25.60
C PRO A 240 0.39 13.06 -26.72
N GLY A 241 1.29 12.11 -26.44
CA GLY A 241 1.76 11.10 -27.39
C GLY A 241 0.92 9.82 -27.46
N THR A 242 -0.04 9.61 -26.54
CA THR A 242 -0.71 8.31 -26.37
C THR A 242 -1.44 7.85 -27.64
N LYS A 243 -2.18 8.75 -28.32
CA LYS A 243 -2.89 8.42 -29.58
C LYS A 243 -1.95 8.00 -30.70
N ASP A 244 -0.76 8.59 -30.72
CA ASP A 244 0.24 8.37 -31.77
C ASP A 244 1.25 7.28 -31.39
N ASN A 245 1.04 6.58 -30.27
CA ASN A 245 2.00 5.63 -29.68
C ASN A 245 3.40 6.24 -29.47
N LYS A 246 3.49 7.52 -29.13
CA LYS A 246 4.75 8.22 -28.81
C LYS A 246 5.02 8.18 -27.31
N ALA A 247 6.30 8.10 -26.96
CA ALA A 247 6.73 8.21 -25.57
C ALA A 247 6.33 9.57 -24.97
N ALA A 248 5.96 9.56 -23.70
CA ALA A 248 5.64 10.76 -22.96
C ALA A 248 6.92 11.58 -22.70
N ASP A 249 6.81 12.91 -22.81
CA ASP A 249 7.83 13.81 -22.27
C ASP A 249 7.75 13.77 -20.73
N PRO A 250 8.85 13.47 -20.03
CA PRO A 250 8.86 13.36 -18.57
C PRO A 250 8.49 14.66 -17.84
N ASN A 251 8.52 15.81 -18.52
CA ASN A 251 8.20 17.11 -17.92
C ASN A 251 6.72 17.48 -18.04
N ILE A 252 5.90 16.65 -18.69
CA ILE A 252 4.48 16.92 -18.83
C ILE A 252 3.75 16.45 -17.58
N LYS A 253 3.00 17.38 -16.97
CA LYS A 253 2.09 17.04 -15.89
C LYS A 253 0.99 16.12 -16.43
N LEU A 254 0.98 14.89 -15.93
CA LEU A 254 -0.08 13.93 -16.20
C LEU A 254 -1.22 14.17 -15.24
N ASP A 255 -2.46 14.07 -15.72
CA ASP A 255 -3.66 14.27 -14.90
C ASP A 255 -4.82 13.36 -15.31
N THR A 256 -4.62 12.47 -16.29
CA THR A 256 -5.71 11.74 -16.93
C THR A 256 -5.36 10.26 -17.08
N ILE A 257 -6.30 9.40 -16.67
CA ILE A 257 -6.24 7.95 -16.85
C ILE A 257 -7.48 7.53 -17.65
N ARG A 258 -7.29 6.67 -18.65
CA ARG A 258 -8.37 5.98 -19.36
C ARG A 258 -8.59 4.61 -18.77
N PHE A 259 -9.85 4.21 -18.68
CA PHE A 259 -10.20 2.82 -18.38
C PHE A 259 -9.52 1.86 -19.36
N GLY A 260 -9.01 0.76 -18.81
CA GLY A 260 -8.44 -0.33 -19.60
C GLY A 260 -9.52 -1.09 -20.37
N LEU A 261 -9.22 -1.48 -21.60
CA LEU A 261 -10.16 -2.25 -22.43
C LEU A 261 -10.48 -3.64 -21.83
N LYS A 262 -9.52 -4.25 -21.11
CA LYS A 262 -9.74 -5.54 -20.42
C LYS A 262 -10.69 -5.43 -19.23
N ALA A 263 -10.90 -4.23 -18.67
CA ALA A 263 -11.85 -4.00 -17.60
C ALA A 263 -13.31 -3.95 -18.10
N ILE A 264 -13.54 -3.91 -19.42
CA ILE A 264 -14.90 -3.90 -19.99
C ILE A 264 -15.47 -5.32 -19.92
N LYS A 265 -16.54 -5.47 -19.13
CA LYS A 265 -17.24 -6.75 -18.97
C LYS A 265 -17.68 -7.33 -20.33
N ASN A 266 -17.43 -8.62 -20.53
CA ASN A 266 -17.71 -9.38 -21.76
C ASN A 266 -16.82 -9.04 -22.98
N VAL A 267 -15.75 -8.27 -22.81
CA VAL A 267 -14.70 -8.15 -23.82
C VAL A 267 -13.56 -9.09 -23.42
N GLY A 268 -13.20 -10.02 -24.31
CA GLY A 268 -12.13 -10.98 -24.05
C GLY A 268 -10.74 -10.34 -24.13
N GLU A 269 -9.78 -10.86 -23.37
CA GLU A 269 -8.41 -10.33 -23.42
C GLU A 269 -7.77 -10.46 -24.81
N HIS A 270 -8.04 -11.57 -25.51
CA HIS A 270 -7.50 -11.82 -26.84
C HIS A 270 -7.89 -10.73 -27.84
N ILE A 271 -9.18 -10.39 -27.90
CA ILE A 271 -9.65 -9.34 -28.81
C ILE A 271 -9.08 -7.97 -28.44
N VAL A 272 -8.89 -7.67 -27.15
CA VAL A 272 -8.24 -6.43 -26.72
C VAL A 272 -6.79 -6.36 -27.21
N ASP A 273 -6.04 -7.45 -27.07
CA ASP A 273 -4.64 -7.49 -27.49
C ASP A 273 -4.53 -7.35 -29.03
N GLU A 274 -5.45 -7.95 -29.80
CA GLU A 274 -5.49 -7.80 -31.26
C GLU A 274 -5.87 -6.38 -31.70
N LEU A 275 -6.86 -5.75 -31.06
CA LEU A 275 -7.22 -4.34 -31.29
C LEU A 275 -6.02 -3.42 -31.07
N ILE A 276 -5.28 -3.61 -29.98
CA ILE A 276 -4.10 -2.79 -29.67
C ILE A 276 -2.98 -3.05 -30.67
N LYS A 277 -2.76 -4.31 -31.06
CA LYS A 277 -1.74 -4.71 -32.03
C LYS A 277 -1.97 -4.06 -33.38
N ILE A 278 -3.18 -4.17 -33.93
CA ILE A 278 -3.56 -3.57 -35.22
C ILE A 278 -3.41 -2.04 -35.14
N ARG A 279 -3.90 -1.41 -34.07
CA ARG A 279 -3.73 0.04 -33.86
C ARG A 279 -2.26 0.48 -33.82
N LYS A 280 -1.37 -0.31 -33.23
CA LYS A 280 0.07 0.00 -33.18
C LYS A 280 0.76 -0.15 -34.54
N GLN A 281 0.29 -1.09 -35.36
CA GLN A 281 0.86 -1.37 -36.68
C GLN A 281 0.36 -0.37 -37.73
N ASP A 282 -0.95 -0.12 -37.75
CA ASP A 282 -1.61 0.61 -38.84
C ASP A 282 -2.05 2.03 -38.43
N GLY A 283 -1.76 2.43 -37.19
CA GLY A 283 -2.19 3.71 -36.62
C GLY A 283 -3.64 3.70 -36.10
N PRO A 284 -4.14 4.85 -35.63
CA PRO A 284 -5.49 4.94 -35.05
C PRO A 284 -6.58 4.57 -36.06
N TYR A 285 -7.67 4.05 -35.51
CA TYR A 285 -8.91 3.80 -36.24
C TYR A 285 -9.62 5.12 -36.52
N GLN A 286 -10.03 5.33 -37.77
CA GLN A 286 -10.66 6.58 -38.21
C GLN A 286 -12.15 6.60 -37.86
N ASP A 287 -12.82 5.47 -38.05
CA ASP A 287 -14.23 5.27 -37.75
C ASP A 287 -14.55 3.79 -37.48
N ILE A 288 -15.83 3.50 -37.28
CA ILE A 288 -16.30 2.14 -37.00
C ILE A 288 -16.11 1.18 -38.19
N PHE A 289 -16.22 1.66 -39.43
CA PHE A 289 -16.08 0.81 -40.63
C PHE A 289 -14.62 0.41 -40.83
N ASP A 290 -13.74 1.36 -40.64
CA ASP A 290 -12.31 1.17 -40.66
C ASP A 290 -11.85 0.20 -39.56
N LEU A 291 -12.39 0.30 -38.34
CA LEU A 291 -12.16 -0.71 -37.30
C LEU A 291 -12.62 -2.10 -37.73
N LEU A 292 -13.85 -2.23 -38.24
CA LEU A 292 -14.42 -3.51 -38.66
C LEU A 292 -13.73 -4.09 -39.89
N LYS A 293 -13.13 -3.27 -40.75
CA LYS A 293 -12.36 -3.74 -41.90
C LYS A 293 -10.99 -4.28 -41.51
N ARG A 294 -10.33 -3.63 -40.53
CA ARG A 294 -8.99 -4.04 -40.08
C ARG A 294 -9.03 -5.23 -39.11
N VAL A 295 -10.09 -5.36 -38.31
CA VAL A 295 -10.19 -6.34 -37.22
C VAL A 295 -11.16 -7.46 -37.61
N THR A 296 -10.63 -8.52 -38.22
CA THR A 296 -11.39 -9.70 -38.67
C THR A 296 -11.36 -10.87 -37.68
N ASP A 297 -10.88 -10.62 -36.45
CA ASP A 297 -10.81 -11.64 -35.41
C ASP A 297 -12.22 -12.09 -34.98
N LYS A 298 -12.42 -13.41 -34.88
CA LYS A 298 -13.71 -14.03 -34.51
C LYS A 298 -14.22 -13.63 -33.13
N ASP A 299 -13.33 -13.18 -32.25
CA ASP A 299 -13.67 -12.74 -30.89
C ASP A 299 -14.23 -11.30 -30.87
N LEU A 300 -14.17 -10.56 -31.98
CA LEU A 300 -14.98 -9.35 -32.23
C LEU A 300 -16.42 -9.70 -32.61
N ASN A 301 -17.07 -10.52 -31.79
CA ASN A 301 -18.45 -10.91 -31.98
C ASN A 301 -19.44 -9.83 -31.50
N LYS A 302 -20.74 -10.10 -31.68
CA LYS A 302 -21.83 -9.23 -31.24
C LYS A 302 -21.69 -8.77 -29.80
N LYS A 303 -21.34 -9.67 -28.89
CA LYS A 303 -21.31 -9.41 -27.44
C LYS A 303 -20.14 -8.51 -27.07
N SER A 304 -18.96 -8.71 -27.67
CA SER A 304 -17.79 -7.85 -27.43
C SER A 304 -18.00 -6.47 -28.05
N LEU A 305 -18.49 -6.38 -29.29
CA LEU A 305 -18.79 -5.10 -29.94
C LEU A 305 -19.86 -4.30 -29.18
N GLU A 306 -20.95 -4.95 -28.76
CA GLU A 306 -21.98 -4.33 -27.92
C GLU A 306 -21.41 -3.80 -26.60
N SER A 307 -20.52 -4.56 -25.98
CA SER A 307 -19.90 -4.19 -24.69
C SER A 307 -18.89 -3.05 -24.86
N LEU A 308 -18.13 -3.01 -25.95
CA LEU A 308 -17.25 -1.89 -26.31
C LEU A 308 -18.05 -0.60 -26.51
N ILE A 309 -19.19 -0.66 -27.22
CA ILE A 309 -20.08 0.49 -27.40
C ILE A 309 -20.67 0.94 -26.06
N LYS A 310 -21.25 0.01 -25.27
CA LYS A 310 -21.86 0.32 -23.96
C LYS A 310 -20.86 0.85 -22.94
N GLY A 311 -19.62 0.36 -23.00
CA GLY A 311 -18.50 0.81 -22.17
C GLY A 311 -17.98 2.20 -22.57
N GLY A 312 -18.39 2.74 -23.71
CA GLY A 312 -17.96 4.06 -24.20
C GLY A 312 -16.70 4.03 -25.07
N ALA A 313 -16.12 2.85 -25.34
CA ALA A 313 -14.87 2.71 -26.08
C ALA A 313 -14.94 3.25 -27.51
N LEU A 314 -16.13 3.30 -28.10
CA LEU A 314 -16.37 3.72 -29.49
C LEU A 314 -17.07 5.09 -29.60
N GLU A 315 -17.14 5.86 -28.51
CA GLU A 315 -17.79 7.19 -28.53
C GLU A 315 -17.09 8.19 -29.46
N SER A 316 -15.80 7.98 -29.74
CA SER A 316 -15.06 8.75 -30.74
C SER A 316 -15.57 8.55 -32.17
N PHE A 317 -16.35 7.50 -32.43
CA PHE A 317 -16.93 7.20 -33.76
C PHE A 317 -18.39 7.62 -33.92
N GLY A 318 -19.05 8.03 -32.83
CA GLY A 318 -20.44 8.49 -32.88
C GLY A 318 -21.21 8.27 -31.60
N GLU A 319 -22.48 8.69 -31.61
CA GLU A 319 -23.37 8.56 -30.47
C GLU A 319 -23.66 7.09 -30.15
N ARG A 320 -23.53 6.71 -28.88
CA ARG A 320 -23.74 5.35 -28.38
C ARG A 320 -25.07 4.73 -28.84
N GLY A 321 -26.16 5.50 -28.82
CA GLY A 321 -27.48 5.04 -29.26
C GLY A 321 -27.52 4.65 -30.74
N LEU A 322 -26.88 5.44 -31.60
CA LEU A 322 -26.79 5.17 -33.04
C LEU A 322 -25.91 3.96 -33.33
N LEU A 323 -24.80 3.81 -32.61
CA LEU A 323 -23.90 2.66 -32.76
C LEU A 323 -24.61 1.36 -32.36
N LEU A 324 -25.35 1.35 -31.25
CA LEU A 324 -26.14 0.19 -30.82
C LEU A 324 -27.28 -0.13 -31.79
N ALA A 325 -27.99 0.88 -32.30
CA ALA A 325 -29.09 0.67 -33.24
C ALA A 325 -28.64 0.04 -34.57
N ASN A 326 -27.37 0.24 -34.97
CA ASN A 326 -26.81 -0.31 -36.20
C ASN A 326 -25.90 -1.52 -35.97
N LEU A 327 -25.85 -2.09 -34.76
CA LEU A 327 -24.97 -3.20 -34.40
C LEU A 327 -25.07 -4.41 -35.35
N GLU A 328 -26.28 -4.83 -35.72
CA GLU A 328 -26.47 -5.95 -36.64
C GLU A 328 -25.89 -5.66 -38.04
N LYS A 329 -26.04 -4.43 -38.54
CA LYS A 329 -25.50 -4.04 -39.85
C LYS A 329 -23.97 -4.04 -39.84
N PHE A 330 -23.37 -3.56 -38.75
CA PHE A 330 -21.92 -3.59 -38.56
C PHE A 330 -21.36 -5.01 -38.55
N LEU A 331 -22.06 -5.95 -37.90
CA LEU A 331 -21.67 -7.36 -37.88
C LEU A 331 -21.83 -8.04 -39.24
N SER A 332 -22.85 -7.67 -40.03
CA SER A 332 -22.97 -8.13 -41.42
C SER A 332 -21.81 -7.64 -42.27
N PHE A 333 -21.48 -6.34 -42.19
CA PHE A 333 -20.36 -5.75 -42.92
C PHE A 333 -19.01 -6.44 -42.59
N ASN A 334 -18.72 -6.66 -41.30
CA ASN A 334 -17.48 -7.32 -40.85
C ASN A 334 -17.34 -8.79 -41.31
N LYS A 335 -18.44 -9.46 -41.68
CA LYS A 335 -18.41 -10.84 -42.20
C LYS A 335 -18.28 -10.92 -43.72
N GLU A 336 -18.60 -9.85 -44.42
CA GLU A 336 -18.61 -9.79 -45.89
C GLU A 336 -17.27 -9.33 -46.49
N GLU A 337 -16.47 -8.59 -45.72
CA GLU A 337 -15.12 -8.10 -46.07
C GLU A 337 -14.01 -9.04 -45.55
#